data_AF-A0A1A6HYE9-F1
#
_entry.id   AF-A0A1A6HYE9-F1
#
_cell.length_a   1.000
_cell.length_b   1.000
_cell.length_c   1.000
_cell.angle_alpha   90.00
_cell.angle_beta   90.00
_cell.angle_gamma   90.00
#
_symmetry.space_group_name_H-M   'P 1'
#
loop_
_entity.id
_entity.type
_entity.pdbx_description
1 polymer ?
#
loop_
_entity_poly.entity_id
_entity_poly.type
_entity_poly.pdbx_seq_one_letter_code
_entity_poly.pdbx_strand_id
1 'polypeptide(L)'
;MAPFPDEVDVFTAPHWRMKQLVGRYCDKLSKTNFSNNNDFRALLQSLYATFKEFKMHEQIENEYIIGLLQQRSQTIYNVHSDNKLSEMLSLFEKGLKNVKVS
;
A
#
# COMPACT_ATOMS: atom_id res chain seq x y z
N MET A 1 -18.65 -18.52 -11.15
CA MET A 1 -17.92 -19.33 -10.15
C MET A 1 -18.49 -19.00 -8.80
N ALA A 2 -18.76 -20.00 -7.96
CA ALA A 2 -18.99 -19.75 -6.54
C ALA A 2 -17.69 -19.18 -5.92
N PRO A 3 -17.77 -18.32 -4.89
CA PRO A 3 -16.58 -17.89 -4.16
C PRO A 3 -15.86 -19.10 -3.57
N PHE A 4 -14.54 -18.99 -3.43
CA PHE A 4 -13.76 -19.97 -2.66
C PHE A 4 -14.21 -19.94 -1.18
N PRO A 5 -14.12 -21.07 -0.45
CA PRO A 5 -14.40 -21.09 0.99
C PRO A 5 -13.50 -20.11 1.75
N ASP A 6 -14.06 -19.47 2.78
CA ASP A 6 -13.37 -18.43 3.55
C ASP A 6 -12.06 -18.94 4.17
N GLU A 7 -12.02 -20.20 4.61
CA GLU A 7 -10.85 -20.81 5.26
C GLU A 7 -9.64 -21.01 4.34
N VAL A 8 -9.82 -20.92 3.02
CA VAL A 8 -8.74 -21.03 2.02
C VAL A 8 -8.52 -19.72 1.23
N ASP A 9 -9.30 -18.68 1.51
CA ASP A 9 -9.15 -17.38 0.85
C ASP A 9 -8.06 -16.53 1.53
N VAL A 10 -6.88 -16.52 0.91
CA VAL A 10 -5.71 -15.79 1.41
C VAL A 10 -5.68 -14.31 0.98
N PHE A 11 -6.63 -13.83 0.19
CA PHE A 11 -6.58 -12.50 -0.44
C PHE A 11 -7.70 -11.57 -0.01
N THR A 12 -8.93 -12.06 0.19
CA THR A 12 -10.11 -11.21 0.39
C THR A 12 -9.98 -10.28 1.60
N ALA A 13 -9.58 -10.80 2.76
CA ALA A 13 -9.44 -9.99 3.97
C ALA A 13 -8.29 -8.97 3.88
N PRO A 14 -7.06 -9.34 3.48
CA PRO A 14 -5.98 -8.38 3.23
C PRO A 14 -6.38 -7.29 2.21
N HIS A 15 -6.98 -7.67 1.08
CA HIS A 15 -7.36 -6.72 0.02
C HIS A 15 -8.54 -5.83 0.42
N TRP A 16 -9.44 -6.29 1.29
CA TRP A 16 -10.45 -5.42 1.90
C TRP A 16 -9.79 -4.29 2.69
N ARG A 17 -8.77 -4.60 3.49
CA ARG A 17 -8.00 -3.59 4.24
C ARG A 17 -7.26 -2.65 3.29
N MET A 18 -6.63 -3.15 2.24
CA MET A 18 -5.94 -2.31 1.26
C MET A 18 -6.92 -1.36 0.54
N LYS A 19 -8.08 -1.84 0.11
CA LYS A 19 -9.14 -1.01 -0.49
C LYS A 19 -9.68 0.03 0.48
N GLN A 20 -9.84 -0.33 1.76
CA GLN A 20 -10.24 0.63 2.80
C GLN A 20 -9.23 1.77 2.93
N LEU A 21 -7.93 1.47 2.92
CA LEU A 21 -6.86 2.46 2.93
C LEU A 21 -6.87 3.35 1.68
N VAL A 22 -7.11 2.75 0.51
CA VAL A 22 -7.32 3.50 -0.74
C VAL A 22 -8.44 4.52 -0.60
N GLY A 23 -9.61 4.09 -0.14
CA GLY A 23 -10.74 4.99 0.10
C GLY A 23 -10.39 6.13 1.07
N ARG A 24 -9.69 5.82 2.17
CA ARG A 24 -9.29 6.81 3.18
C ARG A 24 -8.33 7.87 2.62
N TYR A 25 -7.29 7.48 1.88
CA TYR A 25 -6.37 8.49 1.36
C TYR A 25 -6.98 9.26 0.19
N CYS A 26 -7.86 8.66 -0.63
CA CYS A 26 -8.61 9.38 -1.66
C CYS A 26 -9.51 10.47 -1.06
N ASP A 27 -10.22 10.14 0.03
CA ASP A 27 -11.04 11.10 0.77
C ASP A 27 -10.20 12.21 1.41
N LYS A 28 -9.05 11.86 2.01
CA LYS A 28 -8.16 12.85 2.59
C LYS A 28 -7.59 13.78 1.50
N LEU A 29 -7.13 13.22 0.38
CA LEU A 29 -6.56 13.97 -0.73
C LEU A 29 -7.52 15.02 -1.29
N SER A 30 -8.82 14.69 -1.41
CA SER A 30 -9.83 15.61 -1.94
C SER A 30 -10.20 16.75 -0.97
N LYS A 31 -9.89 16.59 0.33
CA LYS A 31 -10.23 17.55 1.40
C LYS A 31 -9.04 18.33 1.94
N THR A 32 -7.80 17.95 1.60
CA THR A 32 -6.60 18.64 2.08
C THR A 32 -6.48 20.04 1.50
N ASN A 33 -6.30 21.04 2.37
CA ASN A 33 -5.88 22.37 1.95
C ASN A 33 -4.37 22.39 1.69
N PHE A 34 -3.96 22.32 0.43
CA PHE A 34 -2.55 22.33 0.03
C PHE A 34 -1.81 23.65 0.27
N SER A 35 -2.53 24.75 0.53
CA SER A 35 -1.93 26.03 0.92
C SER A 35 -1.62 26.10 2.43
N ASN A 36 -2.15 25.17 3.24
CA ASN A 36 -1.86 25.06 4.66
C ASN A 36 -0.76 24.02 4.89
N ASN A 37 0.39 24.45 5.41
CA ASN A 37 1.53 23.57 5.65
C ASN A 37 1.23 22.42 6.62
N ASN A 38 0.38 22.65 7.63
CA ASN A 38 0.01 21.62 8.60
C ASN A 38 -0.86 20.55 7.93
N ASP A 39 -1.86 20.95 7.15
CA ASP A 39 -2.73 20.02 6.41
C ASP A 39 -1.93 19.22 5.38
N PHE A 40 -1.02 19.88 4.65
CA PHE A 40 -0.14 19.23 3.68
C PHE A 40 0.79 18.21 4.34
N ARG A 41 1.42 18.55 5.48
CA ARG A 41 2.25 17.60 6.25
C ARG A 41 1.43 16.42 6.76
N ALA A 42 0.23 16.68 7.30
CA ALA A 42 -0.67 15.65 7.80
C ALA A 42 -1.11 14.69 6.69
N LEU A 43 -1.34 15.20 5.47
CA LEU A 43 -1.59 14.36 4.29
C LEU A 43 -0.40 13.48 3.97
N LEU A 44 0.80 14.05 3.83
CA LEU A 44 2.01 13.29 3.48
C LEU A 44 2.36 12.22 4.51
N GLN A 45 2.24 12.52 5.81
CA GLN A 45 2.44 11.52 6.87
C GLN A 45 1.41 10.38 6.77
N SER A 46 0.15 10.71 6.48
CA SER A 46 -0.93 9.75 6.28
C SER A 46 -0.67 8.85 5.07
N LEU A 47 -0.22 9.43 3.95
CA LEU A 47 0.16 8.69 2.75
C LEU A 47 1.36 7.79 3.02
N TYR A 48 2.39 8.30 3.68
CA TYR A 48 3.59 7.53 4.01
C TYR A 48 3.28 6.32 4.90
N ALA A 49 2.45 6.49 5.95
CA ALA A 49 2.01 5.37 6.78
C ALA A 49 1.20 4.34 5.99
N THR A 50 0.29 4.80 5.13
CA THR A 50 -0.54 3.92 4.29
C THR A 50 0.30 3.09 3.31
N PHE A 51 1.26 3.72 2.64
CA PHE A 51 2.11 3.04 1.67
C PHE A 51 3.15 2.12 2.32
N LYS A 52 3.50 2.32 3.59
CA LYS A 52 4.23 1.30 4.37
C LYS A 52 3.37 0.06 4.60
N GLU A 53 2.08 0.23 4.88
CA GLU A 53 1.17 -0.91 5.05
C GLU A 53 0.99 -1.66 3.72
N PHE A 54 0.90 -0.95 2.59
CA PHE A 54 0.93 -1.58 1.26
C PHE A 54 2.23 -2.35 1.03
N LYS A 55 3.38 -1.80 1.41
CA LYS A 55 4.66 -2.49 1.26
C LYS A 55 4.74 -3.74 2.13
N MET A 56 4.24 -3.67 3.37
CA MET A 56 4.15 -4.83 4.27
C MET A 56 3.22 -5.90 3.70
N HIS A 57 2.07 -5.51 3.13
CA HIS A 57 1.14 -6.42 2.49
C HIS A 57 1.80 -7.23 1.36
N GLU A 58 2.50 -6.55 0.44
CA GLU A 58 3.23 -7.21 -0.64
C GLU A 58 4.36 -8.11 -0.11
N GLN A 59 5.04 -7.71 0.98
CA GLN A 59 6.08 -8.54 1.60
C GLN A 59 5.51 -9.83 2.18
N ILE A 60 4.37 -9.76 2.87
CA ILE A 60 3.69 -10.93 3.43
C ILE A 60 3.22 -11.85 2.29
N GLU A 61 2.60 -11.32 1.24
CA GLU A 61 2.17 -12.14 0.10
C GLU A 61 3.37 -12.83 -0.58
N ASN A 62 4.47 -12.11 -0.78
CA ASN A 62 5.69 -12.68 -1.34
C ASN A 62 6.27 -13.82 -0.51
N GLU A 63 6.41 -13.62 0.80
CA GLU A 63 7.04 -14.58 1.70
C GLU A 63 6.16 -15.82 1.98
N TYR A 64 4.86 -15.62 2.19
CA TYR A 64 3.97 -16.67 2.71
C TYR A 64 3.07 -17.31 1.65
N ILE A 65 2.89 -16.69 0.48
CA ILE A 65 1.99 -17.20 -0.56
C ILE A 65 2.78 -17.47 -1.84
N ILE A 66 3.36 -16.43 -2.43
CA ILE A 66 3.91 -16.48 -3.78
C ILE A 66 5.20 -17.30 -3.83
N GLY A 67 6.10 -17.15 -2.85
CA GLY A 67 7.32 -17.95 -2.78
C GLY A 67 7.04 -19.45 -2.74
N LEU A 68 6.07 -19.88 -1.93
CA LEU A 68 5.64 -21.28 -1.84
C LEU A 68 4.94 -21.74 -3.12
N LEU A 69 4.08 -20.89 -3.70
CA LEU A 69 3.37 -21.20 -4.93
C LEU A 69 4.35 -21.34 -6.11
N GLN A 70 5.36 -20.49 -6.20
CA GLN A 70 6.41 -20.55 -7.21
C GLN A 70 7.24 -21.83 -7.08
N GLN A 71 7.64 -22.20 -5.86
CA GLN A 71 8.38 -23.44 -5.61
C GLN A 71 7.60 -24.68 -6.04
N ARG A 72 6.28 -24.70 -5.81
CA ARG A 72 5.41 -25.84 -6.13
C ARG A 72 5.01 -25.91 -7.59
N SER A 73 4.66 -24.77 -8.19
CA SER A 73 4.14 -24.73 -9.56
C SER A 73 5.24 -24.76 -10.62
N GLN A 74 6.41 -24.17 -10.34
CA GLN A 74 7.51 -23.98 -11.29
C GLN A 74 7.13 -23.23 -12.59
N THR A 75 5.93 -22.65 -12.66
CA THR A 75 5.41 -21.92 -13.82
C THR A 75 5.23 -20.43 -13.56
N ILE A 76 5.56 -19.97 -12.35
CA ILE A 76 5.41 -18.58 -11.92
C ILE A 76 6.74 -17.84 -12.10
N TYR A 77 6.69 -16.81 -12.95
CA TYR A 77 7.81 -15.88 -13.18
C TYR A 77 7.28 -14.46 -13.02
N ASN A 78 7.91 -13.65 -12.16
CA ASN A 78 7.69 -12.20 -12.02
C ASN A 78 6.27 -11.72 -11.66
N VAL A 79 5.62 -12.31 -10.63
CA VAL A 79 4.19 -12.01 -10.36
C VAL A 79 3.96 -10.87 -9.34
N HIS A 80 4.91 -10.58 -8.45
CA HIS A 80 4.82 -9.45 -7.50
C HIS A 80 6.07 -8.59 -7.60
N SER A 81 6.05 -7.60 -8.50
CA SER A 81 7.06 -6.54 -8.52
C SER A 81 6.81 -5.56 -7.36
N ASP A 82 7.86 -4.86 -6.90
CA ASP A 82 7.68 -3.67 -6.07
C ASP A 82 6.79 -2.72 -6.88
N ASN A 83 5.51 -2.59 -6.49
CA ASN A 83 4.43 -1.86 -7.16
C ASN A 83 4.67 -0.34 -7.20
N LYS A 84 5.91 0.07 -7.48
CA LYS A 84 6.47 1.41 -7.31
C LYS A 84 6.25 1.96 -5.89
N LEU A 85 6.04 1.10 -4.90
CA LEU A 85 5.75 1.52 -3.52
C LEU A 85 6.95 2.23 -2.92
N SER A 86 8.17 1.74 -3.18
CA SER A 86 9.41 2.41 -2.75
C SER A 86 9.60 3.79 -3.41
N GLU A 87 9.19 3.95 -4.67
CA GLU A 87 9.20 5.23 -5.38
C GLU A 87 8.22 6.23 -4.74
N MET A 88 7.00 5.77 -4.44
CA MET A 88 5.97 6.59 -3.79
C MET A 88 6.38 6.99 -2.37
N LEU A 89 6.95 6.08 -1.59
CA LEU A 89 7.49 6.40 -0.26
C LEU A 89 8.59 7.46 -0.35
N SER A 90 9.49 7.35 -1.33
CA SER A 90 10.54 8.34 -1.58
C SER A 90 9.97 9.70 -1.98
N LEU A 91 8.89 9.73 -2.77
CA LEU A 91 8.18 10.96 -3.14
C LEU A 91 7.61 11.66 -1.89
N PHE A 92 6.96 10.91 -1.00
CA PHE A 92 6.40 11.48 0.23
C PHE A 92 7.46 12.00 1.19
N GLU A 93 8.59 11.28 1.34
CA GLU A 93 9.73 11.74 2.13
C GLU A 93 10.33 13.04 1.58
N LYS A 94 10.48 13.14 0.25
CA LYS A 94 10.92 14.39 -0.40
C LYS A 94 9.96 15.53 -0.10
N GLY A 95 8.65 15.29 -0.18
CA GLY A 95 7.64 16.25 0.22
C GLY A 95 7.82 16.72 1.67
N LEU A 96 7.92 15.78 2.61
CA LEU A 96 8.04 16.07 4.05
C LEU A 96 9.31 16.83 4.42
N LYS A 97 10.43 16.56 3.74
CA LYS A 97 11.70 17.27 3.93
C LYS A 97 11.65 18.72 3.43
N ASN A 98 10.83 19.00 2.42
CA ASN A 98 10.75 20.31 1.78
C ASN A 98 9.72 21.26 2.42
N VAL A 99 8.83 20.76 3.29
CA VAL A 99 7.89 21.64 4.01
C VAL A 99 8.62 22.34 5.16
N LYS A 100 8.71 23.68 5.07
CA LYS A 100 9.24 24.52 6.15
C LYS A 100 8.40 24.32 7.42
N VAL A 101 9.07 24.09 8.55
CA VAL A 101 8.44 24.16 9.87
C VAL A 101 8.21 25.63 10.15
N SER A 102 6.94 26.05 10.14
CA SER A 102 6.53 27.38 10.62
C SER A 102 6.43 27.39 12.13
#